data_AF-A0A8X6VWB2-F1
#
_entry.id   AF-A0A8X6VWB2-F1
#
_cell.length_a   1.000
_cell.length_b   1.000
_cell.length_c   1.000
_cell.angle_alpha   90.00
_cell.angle_beta   90.00
_cell.angle_gamma   90.00
#
_symmetry.space_group_name_H-M   'P 1'
#
loop_
_entity.id
_entity.type
_entity.pdbx_description
1 polymer ?
#
loop_
_entity_poly.entity_id
_entity_poly.type
_entity_poly.pdbx_seq_one_letter_code
_entity_poly.pdbx_strand_id
1 'polypeptide(L)'
;MWVAEWNEIVFTDESCICLQHHDVRFRVWRHRGERILNSCVMHHPTGSAPGIMVWSGIRYHSHTPLVCITGTLNSQNYISEVLEPVALPFLQGLVTEIFQQDNA
;
A
#
# COMPACT_ATOMS: atom_id res chain seq x y z
N MET A 1 -11.77 5.28 27.21
CA MET A 1 -10.33 5.60 27.17
C MET A 1 -9.70 4.55 26.26
N TRP A 2 -9.77 4.76 24.94
CA TRP A 2 -9.40 3.74 23.94
C TRP A 2 -7.94 3.82 23.50
N VAL A 3 -7.25 4.92 23.84
CA VAL A 3 -5.88 5.20 23.39
C VAL A 3 -4.89 4.12 23.83
N ALA A 4 -5.04 3.62 25.06
CA ALA A 4 -4.18 2.54 25.55
C ALA A 4 -4.34 1.25 24.75
N GLU A 5 -5.57 0.92 24.31
CA GLU A 5 -5.85 -0.28 23.52
C GLU A 5 -5.32 -0.14 22.09
N TRP A 6 -5.56 1.00 21.43
CA TRP A 6 -5.04 1.26 20.07
C TRP A 6 -3.50 1.30 20.02
N ASN A 7 -2.83 1.64 21.12
CA ASN A 7 -1.37 1.62 21.21
C ASN A 7 -0.78 0.21 21.20
N GLU A 8 -1.59 -0.81 21.52
CA GLU A 8 -1.15 -2.20 21.56
C GLU A 8 -1.45 -2.97 20.28
N ILE A 9 -1.97 -2.32 19.23
CA ILE A 9 -2.27 -2.97 17.96
C ILE A 9 -1.20 -2.63 16.92
N VAL A 10 -0.71 -3.65 16.22
CA VAL A 10 0.06 -3.50 14.99
C VAL A 10 -0.86 -3.71 13.81
N PHE A 11 -1.09 -2.66 13.02
CA PHE A 11 -1.87 -2.71 11.78
C PHE A 11 -0.96 -3.04 10.63
N THR A 12 -1.32 -4.02 9.81
CA THR A 12 -0.55 -4.40 8.62
C THR A 12 -1.44 -4.49 7.41
N ASP A 13 -0.89 -4.13 6.25
CA ASP A 13 -1.61 -4.22 4.99
C ASP A 13 -0.63 -4.29 3.81
N GLU A 14 -1.14 -4.78 2.70
CA GLU A 14 -0.51 -4.74 1.40
C GLU A 14 -1.02 -3.55 0.58
N SER A 15 -0.14 -2.90 -0.15
CA SER A 15 -0.53 -1.86 -1.10
C SER A 15 0.23 -1.99 -2.41
N CYS A 16 -0.42 -1.64 -3.52
CA CYS A 16 0.22 -1.59 -4.82
C CYS A 16 0.46 -0.13 -5.24
N ILE A 17 1.72 0.29 -5.23
CA ILE A 17 2.10 1.62 -5.70
C ILE A 17 2.22 1.57 -7.22
N CYS A 18 1.21 2.11 -7.90
CA CYS A 18 1.16 2.14 -9.36
C CYS A 18 2.23 3.09 -9.92
N LEU A 19 3.07 2.59 -10.84
CA LEU A 19 4.09 3.39 -11.52
C LEU A 19 3.47 4.36 -12.53
N GLN A 20 2.25 4.07 -12.97
CA GLN A 20 1.44 4.95 -13.80
C GLN A 20 0.17 5.31 -13.03
N HIS A 21 -0.16 6.59 -12.96
CA HIS A 21 -1.34 7.06 -12.25
C HIS A 21 -2.62 6.56 -12.94
N HIS A 22 -3.45 5.80 -12.21
CA HIS A 22 -4.80 5.44 -12.65
C HIS A 22 -5.82 6.57 -12.46
N ASP A 23 -5.51 7.59 -11.67
CA ASP A 23 -6.42 8.73 -11.47
C ASP A 23 -6.14 9.82 -12.52
N VAL A 24 -6.74 9.60 -13.69
CA VAL A 24 -6.48 10.24 -14.98
C VAL A 24 -7.02 11.66 -15.09
N ARG A 25 -6.81 12.49 -14.07
CA ARG A 25 -7.19 13.91 -14.16
C ARG A 25 -5.97 14.78 -14.11
N PHE A 26 -5.23 14.76 -15.22
CA PHE A 26 -4.29 15.83 -15.51
C PHE A 26 -5.04 17.16 -15.53
N ARG A 27 -4.59 18.10 -14.71
CA ARG A 27 -5.12 19.45 -14.71
C ARG A 27 -4.57 20.17 -15.93
N VAL A 28 -5.46 20.63 -16.80
CA VAL A 28 -5.12 21.46 -17.96
C VAL A 28 -5.83 22.81 -17.84
N TRP A 29 -5.13 23.88 -18.18
CA TRP A 29 -5.72 25.20 -18.34
C TRP A 29 -6.30 25.32 -19.75
N ARG A 30 -7.54 25.79 -19.89
CA ARG A 30 -8.20 25.96 -21.19
C ARG A 30 -9.29 27.02 -21.15
N HIS A 31 -9.58 27.63 -22.28
CA HIS A 31 -10.71 28.53 -22.46
C HIS A 31 -12.04 27.77 -22.58
N ARG A 32 -13.15 28.52 -22.46
CA ARG A 32 -14.50 27.97 -22.62
C ARG A 32 -14.67 27.47 -24.05
N GLY A 33 -15.06 26.20 -24.20
CA GLY A 33 -15.27 25.54 -25.50
C GLY A 33 -14.13 24.61 -25.93
N GLU A 34 -12.95 24.71 -25.32
CA GLU A 34 -11.78 23.92 -25.71
C GLU A 34 -11.75 22.50 -25.11
N ARG A 35 -12.89 22.01 -24.60
CA ARG A 35 -12.93 20.78 -23.81
C ARG A 35 -12.49 19.54 -24.58
N ILE A 36 -12.75 19.53 -25.88
CA ILE A 36 -12.54 18.39 -26.78
C ILE A 36 -11.35 18.59 -27.72
N LEU A 37 -10.56 19.66 -27.54
CA LEU A 37 -9.34 19.81 -28.33
C LEU A 37 -8.41 18.65 -28.03
N ASN A 38 -7.72 18.14 -29.06
CA ASN A 38 -6.76 17.05 -28.91
C ASN A 38 -5.63 17.40 -27.92
N SER A 39 -5.30 18.68 -27.75
CA SER A 39 -4.36 19.16 -26.73
C SER A 39 -4.91 19.07 -25.29
N CYS A 40 -6.22 18.93 -25.13
CA CYS A 40 -6.96 18.92 -23.87
C CYS A 40 -7.57 17.54 -23.54
N VAL A 41 -7.30 16.52 -24.36
CA VAL A 41 -7.79 15.15 -24.20
C VAL A 41 -6.61 14.19 -24.30
N MET A 42 -6.47 13.32 -23.32
CA MET A 42 -5.47 12.26 -23.32
C MET A 42 -6.19 10.92 -23.25
N HIS A 43 -5.83 10.00 -24.15
CA HIS A 43 -6.32 8.63 -24.08
C HIS A 43 -5.68 7.93 -22.87
N HIS A 44 -6.51 7.28 -22.05
CA HIS A 44 -6.01 6.46 -20.97
C HIS A 44 -5.88 5.00 -21.42
N PRO A 45 -4.74 4.34 -21.17
CA PRO A 45 -4.63 2.90 -21.33
C PRO A 45 -5.63 2.18 -20.41
N THR A 46 -6.35 1.18 -20.92
CA THR A 46 -7.39 0.44 -20.17
C THR A 46 -6.86 -0.78 -19.42
N GLY A 47 -5.55 -0.87 -19.16
CA GLY A 47 -4.89 -2.00 -18.49
C GLY A 47 -4.53 -1.70 -17.04
N SER A 48 -4.24 -2.76 -16.26
CA SER A 48 -3.58 -2.62 -14.96
C SER A 48 -2.23 -1.95 -15.15
N ALA A 49 -1.97 -0.85 -14.43
CA ALA A 49 -0.65 -0.23 -14.48
C ALA A 49 0.34 -1.18 -13.80
N PRO A 50 1.57 -1.30 -14.33
CA PRO A 50 2.62 -1.94 -13.57
C PRO A 50 2.76 -1.19 -12.24
N GLY A 51 2.76 -1.93 -11.14
CA GLY A 51 2.87 -1.38 -9.80
C GLY A 51 3.83 -2.21 -8.96
N ILE A 52 4.39 -1.58 -7.94
CA ILE A 52 5.22 -2.24 -6.95
C ILE A 52 4.31 -2.63 -5.79
N MET A 53 4.18 -3.94 -5.56
CA MET A 53 3.51 -4.45 -4.38
C MET A 53 4.41 -4.21 -3.17
N VAL A 54 3.85 -3.64 -2.11
CA VAL A 54 4.55 -3.39 -0.86
C VAL A 54 3.73 -3.90 0.32
N TRP A 55 4.42 -4.27 1.39
CA TRP A 55 3.83 -4.60 2.67
C TRP A 55 4.50 -3.79 3.79
N SER A 56 3.73 -3.35 4.78
CA SER A 56 4.28 -2.74 5.99
C SER A 56 3.31 -2.87 7.17
N GLY A 57 3.86 -2.87 8.38
CA GLY A 57 3.12 -2.74 9.61
C GLY A 57 3.38 -1.40 10.30
N ILE A 58 2.33 -0.80 10.87
CA ILE A 58 2.38 0.43 11.65
C ILE A 58 1.76 0.22 13.04
N ARG A 59 2.43 0.78 14.03
CA ARG A 59 1.98 0.93 15.43
C ARG A 59 2.05 2.41 15.79
N TYR A 60 1.40 2.80 16.87
CA TYR A 60 1.37 4.18 17.37
C TYR A 60 2.74 4.87 17.48
N HIS A 61 3.81 4.15 17.86
CA HIS A 61 5.16 4.72 18.05
C HIS A 61 6.25 4.08 17.19
N SER A 62 5.91 3.13 16.32
CA SER A 62 6.90 2.36 15.56
C SER A 62 6.28 1.78 14.29
N HIS A 63 7.11 1.35 13.36
CA HIS A 63 6.67 0.68 12.13
C HIS A 63 7.71 -0.37 11.72
N THR A 64 7.30 -1.35 10.95
CA THR A 64 8.21 -2.29 10.30
C THR A 64 8.93 -1.58 9.16
N PRO A 65 10.07 -2.10 8.67
CA PRO A 65 10.54 -1.77 7.34
C PRO A 65 9.43 -1.96 6.29
N LEU A 66 9.45 -1.12 5.25
CA LEU A 66 8.61 -1.30 4.07
C LEU A 66 9.21 -2.40 3.20
N VAL A 67 8.45 -3.46 2.93
CA VAL A 67 8.90 -4.62 2.15
C VAL A 67 8.39 -4.49 0.73
N CYS A 68 9.28 -4.50 -0.26
CA CYS A 68 8.89 -4.59 -1.67
C CYS A 68 8.76 -6.06 -2.06
N ILE A 69 7.57 -6.47 -2.49
CA ILE A 69 7.27 -7.83 -2.92
C ILE A 69 7.44 -7.89 -4.44
N THR A 70 8.23 -8.86 -4.90
CA THR A 70 8.42 -9.08 -6.34
C THR A 70 7.40 -10.07 -6.87
N GLY A 71 6.54 -9.62 -7.78
CA GLY A 71 5.50 -10.46 -8.39
C GLY A 71 4.22 -10.52 -7.56
N THR A 72 3.50 -11.64 -7.67
CA THR A 72 2.22 -11.83 -6.97
C THR A 72 2.46 -12.35 -5.56
N LEU A 73 1.93 -11.64 -4.56
CA LEU A 73 1.92 -12.13 -3.18
C LEU A 73 0.96 -13.32 -3.08
N ASN A 74 1.50 -14.47 -2.69
CA ASN A 74 0.74 -15.66 -2.34
C ASN A 74 1.08 -16.04 -0.90
N SER A 75 0.38 -17.02 -0.33
CA SER A 75 0.57 -17.43 1.07
C SER A 75 2.00 -17.85 1.40
N GLN A 76 2.67 -18.57 0.49
CA GLN A 76 4.05 -19.01 0.72
C GLN A 76 5.02 -17.85 0.71
N ASN A 77 4.90 -16.93 -0.26
CA ASN A 77 5.73 -15.74 -0.34
C ASN A 77 5.46 -14.80 0.85
N TYR A 78 4.21 -14.69 1.30
CA TYR A 78 3.87 -13.94 2.50
C TYR A 78 4.59 -14.49 3.73
N ILE A 79 4.65 -15.81 3.89
CA ILE A 79 5.40 -16.43 4.99
C ILE A 79 6.90 -16.13 4.87
N SER A 80 7.51 -16.46 3.72
CA SER A 80 8.97 -16.43 3.57
C SER A 80 9.57 -15.04 3.36
N GLU A 81 8.83 -14.10 2.79
CA GLU A 81 9.32 -12.76 2.45
C GLU A 81 8.85 -11.68 3.44
N VAL A 82 7.72 -11.91 4.14
CA VAL A 82 7.11 -10.93 5.04
C VAL A 82 7.07 -11.40 6.49
N LEU A 83 6.39 -12.51 6.79
CA LEU A 83 6.14 -12.92 8.17
C LEU A 83 7.43 -13.32 8.90
N GLU A 84 8.16 -14.30 8.36
CA GLU A 84 9.37 -14.83 8.98
C GLU A 84 10.50 -13.79 9.11
N PRO A 85 10.87 -13.04 8.04
CA PRO A 85 12.01 -12.13 8.12
C PRO A 85 11.68 -10.76 8.74
N VAL A 86 10.41 -10.32 8.74
CA VAL A 86 10.07 -8.93 9.11
C VAL A 86 9.02 -8.86 10.21
N ALA A 87 7.84 -9.45 10.03
CA ALA A 87 6.74 -9.28 10.98
C ALA A 87 7.04 -9.95 12.33
N LEU A 88 7.49 -11.21 12.33
CA LEU A 88 7.78 -11.95 13.56
C LEU A 88 8.91 -11.32 14.38
N PRO A 89 10.08 -10.95 13.82
CA PRO A 89 11.12 -10.26 14.59
C PRO A 89 10.65 -8.92 15.16
N PHE A 90 9.84 -8.18 14.41
CA PHE A 90 9.27 -6.92 14.88
C PHE A 90 8.33 -7.14 16.08
N LEU A 91 7.41 -8.11 15.99
CA LEU A 91 6.47 -8.43 17.06
C LEU A 91 7.16 -8.97 18.31
N GLN A 92 8.18 -9.82 18.15
CA GLN A 92 8.97 -10.36 19.26
C GLN A 92 9.72 -9.27 20.05
N GLY A 93 10.05 -8.15 19.40
CA GLY A 93 10.66 -6.99 20.07
C GLY A 93 9.69 -6.12 20.85
N LEU A 94 8.38 -6.41 20.79
CA LEU A 94 7.32 -5.61 21.38
C LEU A 94 6.63 -6.38 22.51
N VAL A 95 6.04 -5.65 23.45
CA VAL A 95 5.12 -6.19 24.47
C VAL A 95 3.67 -6.13 23.96
N THR A 96 3.48 -6.21 22.63
CA THR A 96 2.16 -6.19 21.99
C THR A 96 1.64 -7.62 21.83
N GLU A 97 0.34 -7.80 22.05
CA GLU A 97 -0.33 -9.10 21.88
C GLU A 97 -1.21 -9.15 20.62
N ILE A 98 -1.38 -8.03 19.90
CA ILE A 98 -2.40 -7.91 18.86
C ILE A 98 -1.77 -7.53 17.52
N PHE A 99 -1.70 -8.53 16.65
CA PHE A 99 -1.36 -8.37 15.24
C PHE A 99 -2.65 -8.34 14.42
N GLN A 100 -2.90 -7.25 13.70
CA GLN A 100 -4.08 -7.08 12.86
C GLN A 100 -3.68 -7.07 11.38
N GLN A 101 -4.31 -7.96 10.62
CA GLN A 101 -4.28 -8.03 9.17
C GLN A 101 -5.71 -8.25 8.66
N ASP A 102 -5.92 -8.13 7.35
CA ASP A 102 -7.21 -8.42 6.73
C ASP A 102 -7.48 -9.95 6.65
N ASN A 103 -8.48 -10.35 5.87
CA ASN A 103 -8.82 -11.77 5.65
C ASN A 103 -8.73 -12.11 4.15
N ALA A 104 -7.70 -11.60 3.48
CA ALA A 104 -7.40 -11.90 2.08
C ALA A 104 -7.04 -13.38 1.85
#